data_AF-A0A0A0BGJ2-F1
#
_entry.id   AF-A0A0A0BGJ2-F1
#
_cell.length_a   1.000
_cell.length_b   1.000
_cell.length_c   1.000
_cell.angle_alpha   90.00
_cell.angle_beta   90.00
_cell.angle_gamma   90.00
#
_symmetry.space_group_name_H-M   'P 1'
#
loop_
_entity.id
_entity.type
_entity.pdbx_description
1 polymer ?
#
loop_
_entity_poly.entity_id
_entity_poly.type
_entity_poly.pdbx_seq_one_letter_code
_entity_poly.pdbx_strand_id
1 'polypeptide(L)'
;MSEAKIEIKIGEITFSGEGDSNWLSEQLDKIMDRAEDLISLAPSKTQQQPQVTDPTHQAADLSGHNEIASQTLPAWLRSKNAETVQNSKFLATAVWVEAKGQKRLQTKDVTAALSNANQKRLHNASECLNQNVKKGYCEKEGNQFYVTEEGKRSLGIN
;
A
#
# COMPACT_ATOMS: atom_id res chain seq x y z
N MET A 1 -33.84 -0.42 -29.93
CA MET A 1 -32.40 -0.25 -30.23
C MET A 1 -31.70 -0.27 -28.89
N SER A 2 -30.93 -1.31 -28.60
CA SER A 2 -30.38 -1.54 -27.25
C SER A 2 -29.07 -0.79 -27.12
N GLU A 3 -29.06 0.29 -26.36
CA GLU A 3 -27.84 1.06 -26.06
C GLU A 3 -26.96 0.25 -25.13
N ALA A 4 -25.69 0.09 -25.51
CA ALA A 4 -24.70 -0.64 -24.73
C ALA A 4 -23.82 0.36 -23.99
N LYS A 5 -23.57 0.09 -22.71
CA LYS A 5 -22.63 0.86 -21.88
C LYS A 5 -21.38 0.04 -21.66
N ILE A 6 -20.24 0.60 -22.03
CA ILE A 6 -18.93 0.01 -21.78
C ILE A 6 -18.18 0.91 -20.82
N GLU A 7 -17.73 0.30 -19.73
CA GLU A 7 -16.84 0.91 -18.75
C GLU A 7 -15.57 0.08 -18.69
N ILE A 8 -14.46 0.67 -19.07
CA ILE A 8 -13.17 0.00 -19.14
C ILE A 8 -12.16 0.80 -18.34
N LYS A 9 -11.46 0.09 -17.47
CA LYS A 9 -10.44 0.63 -16.60
C LYS A 9 -9.09 0.02 -16.97
N ILE A 10 -8.21 0.83 -17.54
CA ILE A 10 -6.85 0.42 -17.91
C ILE A 10 -5.89 1.26 -17.06
N GLY A 11 -5.28 0.64 -16.06
CA GLY A 11 -4.46 1.35 -15.06
C GLY A 11 -5.26 2.42 -14.31
N GLU A 12 -4.86 3.69 -14.47
CA GLU A 12 -5.52 4.86 -13.85
C GLU A 12 -6.54 5.57 -14.77
N ILE A 13 -6.71 5.08 -16.01
CA ILE A 13 -7.60 5.69 -17.00
C ILE A 13 -8.92 4.93 -16.98
N THR A 14 -10.00 5.66 -16.71
CA THR A 14 -11.37 5.16 -16.82
C THR A 14 -11.99 5.70 -18.10
N PHE A 15 -12.33 4.80 -19.03
CA PHE A 15 -13.14 5.11 -20.19
C PHE A 15 -14.58 4.67 -19.93
N SER A 16 -15.54 5.58 -20.11
CA SER A 16 -16.96 5.28 -20.08
C SER A 16 -17.59 5.80 -21.36
N GLY A 17 -18.20 4.89 -22.12
CA GLY A 17 -18.91 5.20 -23.36
C GLY A 17 -20.26 4.49 -23.36
N GLU A 18 -21.31 5.22 -23.76
CA GLU A 18 -22.67 4.71 -23.90
C GLU A 18 -23.14 5.04 -25.31
N GLY A 19 -23.59 4.02 -26.05
CA GLY A 19 -24.00 4.20 -27.45
C GLY A 19 -24.25 2.89 -28.18
N ASP A 20 -24.28 2.99 -29.51
CA ASP A 20 -24.47 1.84 -30.40
C ASP A 20 -23.31 0.84 -30.29
N SER A 21 -23.64 -0.46 -30.25
CA SER A 21 -22.67 -1.53 -30.00
C SER A 21 -21.56 -1.60 -31.05
N ASN A 22 -21.86 -1.28 -32.32
CA ASN A 22 -20.85 -1.30 -33.39
C ASN A 22 -19.90 -0.10 -33.23
N TRP A 23 -20.45 1.07 -32.91
CA TRP A 23 -19.64 2.26 -32.65
C TRP A 23 -18.74 2.09 -31.44
N LEU A 24 -19.27 1.51 -30.36
CA LEU A 24 -18.54 1.36 -29.10
C LEU A 24 -17.39 0.33 -29.21
N SER A 25 -17.57 -0.69 -30.04
CA SER A 25 -16.51 -1.67 -30.35
C SER A 25 -15.38 -1.03 -31.16
N GLU A 26 -15.69 -0.18 -32.14
CA GLU A 26 -14.67 0.57 -32.89
C GLU A 26 -13.89 1.57 -32.02
N GLN A 27 -14.56 2.20 -31.05
CA GLN A 27 -13.88 3.10 -30.11
C GLN A 27 -13.00 2.32 -29.13
N LEU A 28 -13.43 1.15 -28.68
CA LEU A 28 -12.63 0.27 -27.83
C LEU A 28 -11.35 -0.16 -28.55
N ASP A 29 -11.44 -0.61 -29.80
CA ASP A 29 -10.27 -1.08 -30.57
C ASP A 29 -9.22 0.04 -30.71
N LYS A 30 -9.67 1.27 -30.99
CA LYS A 30 -8.79 2.46 -31.06
C LYS A 30 -8.14 2.82 -29.72
N ILE A 31 -8.84 2.59 -28.60
CA ILE A 31 -8.30 2.83 -27.25
C ILE A 31 -7.27 1.75 -26.91
N MET A 32 -7.50 0.50 -27.30
CA MET A 32 -6.54 -0.59 -27.09
C MET A 32 -5.27 -0.38 -27.92
N ASP A 33 -5.39 0.02 -29.19
CA ASP A 33 -4.24 0.36 -30.06
C ASP A 33 -3.40 1.53 -29.52
N ARG A 34 -4.02 2.44 -28.75
CA ARG A 34 -3.37 3.60 -28.13
C ARG A 34 -3.05 3.37 -26.65
N ALA A 35 -3.34 2.20 -26.10
CA ALA A 35 -3.22 1.95 -24.67
C ALA A 35 -1.76 2.01 -24.20
N GLU A 36 -0.81 1.50 -24.99
CA GLU A 36 0.63 1.56 -24.65
C GLU A 36 1.17 3.00 -24.64
N ASP A 37 0.71 3.84 -25.57
CA ASP A 37 1.02 5.27 -25.60
C ASP A 37 0.41 6.01 -24.39
N LEU A 38 -0.84 5.67 -24.04
CA LEU A 38 -1.55 6.26 -22.90
C LEU A 38 -0.96 5.82 -21.55
N ILE A 39 -0.46 4.59 -21.44
CA ILE A 39 0.27 4.12 -20.26
C ILE A 39 1.61 4.86 -20.14
N SER A 40 2.26 5.17 -21.26
CA SER A 40 3.53 5.92 -21.29
C SER A 40 3.36 7.42 -20.99
N LEU A 41 2.19 7.99 -21.27
CA LEU A 41 1.84 9.40 -21.02
C LEU A 41 1.09 9.63 -19.70
N ALA A 42 0.62 8.57 -19.04
CA ALA A 42 -0.03 8.69 -17.74
C ALA A 42 1.00 9.21 -16.72
N PRO A 43 0.82 10.42 -16.14
CA PRO A 43 1.67 10.86 -15.07
C PRO A 43 1.50 9.85 -13.94
N SER A 44 2.57 9.19 -13.52
CA SER A 44 2.56 8.36 -12.32
C SER A 44 1.96 9.21 -11.21
N LYS A 45 0.75 8.89 -10.73
CA LYS A 45 0.22 9.55 -9.54
C LYS A 45 1.10 9.14 -8.36
N THR A 46 2.17 9.90 -8.16
CA THR A 46 2.51 10.37 -6.83
C THR A 46 1.22 11.00 -6.31
N GLN A 47 0.52 10.28 -5.43
CA GLN A 47 -0.54 10.87 -4.63
C GLN A 47 0.11 11.97 -3.78
N GLN A 48 0.17 13.18 -4.33
CA GLN A 48 0.32 14.41 -3.58
C GLN A 48 -0.98 14.60 -2.81
N GLN A 49 -1.01 14.09 -1.58
CA GLN A 49 -1.80 14.73 -0.53
C GLN A 49 -1.20 16.10 -0.23
N PRO A 50 -2.00 17.07 0.27
CA PRO A 50 -1.63 18.47 0.36
C PRO A 50 -0.28 18.65 1.05
N GLN A 51 0.65 19.33 0.35
CA GLN A 51 1.88 19.82 0.93
C GLN A 51 1.55 20.78 2.05
N VAL A 52 1.68 20.33 3.30
CA VAL A 52 2.05 21.22 4.40
C VAL A 52 3.57 21.31 4.40
N THR A 53 4.04 22.48 4.05
CA THR A 53 5.44 22.90 4.09
C THR A 53 5.96 22.81 5.52
N ASP A 54 6.75 21.78 5.83
CA ASP A 54 7.73 21.85 6.92
C ASP A 54 8.93 20.96 6.58
N PRO A 55 10.16 21.48 6.53
CA PRO A 55 11.33 20.76 6.05
C PRO A 55 12.01 20.00 7.20
N THR A 56 11.36 18.99 7.78
CA THR A 56 12.05 18.01 8.64
C THR A 56 11.16 16.78 8.84
N HIS A 57 11.71 15.58 8.58
CA HIS A 57 11.08 14.25 8.64
C HIS A 57 10.42 13.78 7.33
N GLN A 58 11.26 13.34 6.37
CA GLN A 58 10.81 12.62 5.17
C GLN A 58 10.39 11.19 5.54
N ALA A 59 9.15 10.83 5.23
CA ALA A 59 8.74 9.43 5.11
C ALA A 59 9.44 8.83 3.88
N ALA A 60 10.31 7.86 4.10
CA ALA A 60 11.05 7.21 3.03
C ALA A 60 10.11 6.57 2.00
N ASP A 61 10.31 6.98 0.76
CA ASP A 61 9.60 6.54 -0.44
C ASP A 61 9.77 5.02 -0.63
N LEU A 62 8.68 4.27 -0.43
CA LEU A 62 8.64 2.79 -0.56
C LEU A 62 8.32 2.32 -1.99
N SER A 63 8.42 3.18 -3.01
CA SER A 63 8.02 2.84 -4.39
C SER A 63 8.82 1.67 -5.00
N GLY A 64 9.91 1.23 -4.36
CA GLY A 64 10.74 0.11 -4.80
C GLY A 64 10.39 -1.28 -4.23
N HIS A 65 9.52 -1.42 -3.23
CA HIS A 65 9.31 -2.70 -2.54
C HIS A 65 8.01 -3.44 -2.91
N ASN A 66 7.72 -3.52 -4.21
CA ASN A 66 6.56 -4.26 -4.74
C ASN A 66 6.58 -5.75 -4.34
N GLU A 67 7.77 -6.31 -4.07
CA GLU A 67 7.92 -7.68 -3.57
C GLU A 67 7.31 -7.92 -2.17
N ILE A 68 7.29 -6.88 -1.31
CA ILE A 68 6.69 -7.00 0.03
C ILE A 68 5.17 -7.02 -0.07
N ALA A 69 4.61 -6.18 -0.95
CA ALA A 69 3.18 -6.09 -1.19
C ALA A 69 2.62 -7.31 -1.94
N SER A 70 3.44 -7.96 -2.79
CA SER A 70 3.07 -9.16 -3.54
C SER A 70 3.12 -10.45 -2.71
N GLN A 71 3.90 -10.48 -1.63
CA GLN A 71 3.95 -11.62 -0.71
C GLN A 71 2.79 -11.61 0.30
N THR A 72 2.34 -12.81 0.68
CA THR A 72 1.35 -12.97 1.75
C THR A 72 1.98 -12.65 3.10
N LEU A 73 1.22 -12.02 4.01
CA LEU A 73 1.70 -11.66 5.34
C LEU A 73 2.35 -12.83 6.12
N PRO A 74 1.84 -14.08 6.06
CA PRO A 74 2.49 -15.23 6.72
C PRO A 74 3.86 -15.58 6.11
N ALA A 75 4.01 -15.51 4.79
CA ALA A 75 5.30 -15.76 4.13
C ALA A 75 6.32 -14.68 4.49
N TRP A 76 5.87 -13.43 4.51
CA TRP A 76 6.67 -12.27 4.92
C TRP A 76 7.15 -12.39 6.38
N LEU A 77 6.24 -12.72 7.31
CA LEU A 77 6.58 -12.87 8.73
C LEU A 77 7.59 -14.00 8.96
N ARG A 78 7.49 -15.12 8.21
CA ARG A 78 8.47 -16.21 8.27
C ARG A 78 9.82 -15.81 7.69
N SER A 79 9.83 -15.14 6.54
CA SER A 79 11.06 -14.65 5.90
C SER A 79 11.86 -13.73 6.84
N LYS A 80 11.16 -12.88 7.61
CA LYS A 80 11.77 -11.95 8.56
C LYS A 80 11.91 -12.50 9.98
N ASN A 81 11.60 -13.78 10.20
CA ASN A 81 11.64 -14.45 11.50
C ASN A 81 10.87 -13.68 12.61
N ALA A 82 9.80 -13.00 12.20
CA ALA A 82 9.01 -12.10 13.04
C ALA A 82 7.77 -12.80 13.65
N GLU A 83 7.69 -14.14 13.59
CA GLU A 83 6.52 -14.88 14.11
C GLU A 83 6.52 -15.03 15.64
N THR A 84 7.71 -15.08 16.25
CA THR A 84 7.94 -15.40 17.67
C THR A 84 7.87 -14.19 18.59
N VAL A 85 8.45 -13.07 18.18
CA VAL A 85 8.50 -11.83 18.96
C VAL A 85 7.35 -10.91 18.58
N GLN A 86 6.46 -10.58 19.53
CA GLN A 86 5.29 -9.73 19.25
C GLN A 86 5.66 -8.35 18.66
N ASN A 87 6.74 -7.74 19.14
CA ASN A 87 7.20 -6.44 18.64
C ASN A 87 7.65 -6.51 17.18
N SER A 88 8.43 -7.54 16.85
CA SER A 88 8.91 -7.78 15.49
C SER A 88 7.75 -8.14 14.57
N LYS A 89 6.79 -8.93 15.06
CA LYS A 89 5.53 -9.22 14.35
C LYS A 89 4.76 -7.96 14.02
N PHE A 90 4.60 -7.08 15.01
CA PHE A 90 3.93 -5.79 14.82
C PHE A 90 4.67 -4.94 13.78
N LEU A 91 5.98 -4.81 13.92
CA LEU A 91 6.81 -4.01 13.02
C LEU A 91 6.76 -4.53 11.58
N ALA A 92 6.98 -5.84 11.39
CA ALA A 92 6.94 -6.49 10.08
C ALA A 92 5.55 -6.39 9.43
N THR A 93 4.49 -6.49 10.23
CA THR A 93 3.12 -6.29 9.73
C THR A 93 2.87 -4.84 9.37
N ALA A 94 3.31 -3.88 10.19
CA ALA A 94 3.16 -2.45 9.92
C ALA A 94 3.84 -2.08 8.59
N VAL A 95 5.07 -2.55 8.37
CA VAL A 95 5.78 -2.35 7.10
C VAL A 95 5.06 -2.98 5.93
N TRP A 96 4.50 -4.18 6.10
CA TRP A 96 3.74 -4.85 5.03
C TRP A 96 2.47 -4.08 4.66
N VAL A 97 1.75 -3.54 5.65
CA VAL A 97 0.56 -2.71 5.41
C VAL A 97 0.95 -1.35 4.81
N GLU A 98 2.09 -0.78 5.22
CA GLU A 98 2.65 0.44 4.63
C GLU A 98 3.01 0.22 3.15
N ALA A 99 3.69 -0.90 2.84
CA ALA A 99 4.07 -1.29 1.49
C ALA A 99 2.87 -1.56 0.58
N LYS A 100 1.70 -1.90 1.15
CA LYS A 100 0.43 -1.98 0.40
C LYS A 100 -0.16 -0.62 0.03
N GLY A 101 0.49 0.48 0.40
CA GLY A 101 0.10 1.85 0.03
C GLY A 101 -0.46 2.65 1.19
N GLN A 102 -0.47 2.13 2.42
CA GLN A 102 -1.03 2.82 3.57
C GLN A 102 0.05 3.57 4.36
N LYS A 103 0.35 4.82 3.96
CA LYS A 103 1.40 5.66 4.59
C LYS A 103 1.19 5.94 6.09
N ARG A 104 -0.07 5.95 6.56
CA ARG A 104 -0.42 6.18 7.96
C ARG A 104 -1.23 5.03 8.52
N LEU A 105 -0.68 4.40 9.54
CA LEU A 105 -1.21 3.18 10.13
C LEU A 105 -1.79 3.43 11.51
N GLN A 106 -2.80 2.67 11.87
CA GLN A 106 -3.29 2.56 13.24
C GLN A 106 -3.06 1.15 13.76
N THR A 107 -3.03 1.00 15.10
CA THR A 107 -2.88 -0.32 15.73
C THR A 107 -4.01 -1.27 15.31
N LYS A 108 -5.20 -0.73 15.05
CA LYS A 108 -6.35 -1.47 14.49
C LYS A 108 -6.04 -2.04 13.10
N ASP A 109 -5.30 -1.33 12.25
CA ASP A 109 -5.00 -1.76 10.88
C ASP A 109 -4.00 -2.93 10.91
N VAL A 110 -3.00 -2.86 11.80
CA VAL A 110 -2.07 -3.97 12.03
C VAL A 110 -2.79 -5.21 12.56
N THR A 111 -3.68 -5.03 13.54
CA THR A 111 -4.45 -6.16 14.08
C THR A 111 -5.48 -6.72 13.10
N ALA A 112 -6.09 -5.89 12.25
CA ALA A 112 -6.95 -6.30 11.15
C ALA A 112 -6.16 -7.07 10.08
N ALA A 113 -4.97 -6.61 9.70
CA ALA A 113 -4.09 -7.30 8.77
C ALA A 113 -3.69 -8.70 9.28
N LEU A 114 -3.33 -8.81 10.57
CA LEU A 114 -3.05 -10.11 11.19
C LEU A 114 -4.27 -11.02 11.20
N SER A 115 -5.45 -10.48 11.51
CA SER A 115 -6.70 -11.24 11.52
C SER A 115 -7.07 -11.74 10.12
N ASN A 116 -6.96 -10.89 9.09
CA ASN A 116 -7.22 -11.24 7.70
C ASN A 116 -6.25 -12.30 7.17
N ALA A 117 -5.00 -12.27 7.63
CA ALA A 117 -3.99 -13.27 7.28
C ALA A 117 -4.07 -14.57 8.12
N ASN A 118 -5.10 -14.71 8.96
CA ASN A 118 -5.29 -15.82 9.89
C ASN A 118 -4.06 -16.08 10.78
N GLN A 119 -3.37 -14.99 11.17
CA GLN A 119 -2.19 -15.02 12.02
C GLN A 119 -2.59 -14.85 13.49
N LYS A 120 -1.77 -15.41 14.40
CA LYS A 120 -1.95 -15.19 15.85
C LYS A 120 -1.99 -13.69 16.15
N ARG A 121 -3.11 -13.24 16.72
CA ARG A 121 -3.33 -11.87 17.14
C ARG A 121 -2.26 -11.47 18.16
N LEU A 122 -1.91 -10.18 18.14
CA LEU A 122 -1.04 -9.59 19.15
C LEU A 122 -1.77 -9.57 20.49
N HIS A 123 -1.05 -9.83 21.58
CA HIS A 123 -1.65 -9.78 22.90
C HIS A 123 -1.92 -8.33 23.33
N ASN A 124 -0.97 -7.43 23.04
CA ASN A 124 -1.11 -6.01 23.30
C ASN A 124 -0.48 -5.17 22.18
N ALA A 125 -1.28 -4.81 21.16
CA ALA A 125 -0.79 -4.06 20.00
C ALA A 125 -0.32 -2.64 20.35
N SER A 126 -0.97 -1.98 21.32
CA SER A 126 -0.59 -0.64 21.79
C SER A 126 0.76 -0.65 22.50
N GLU A 127 1.04 -1.70 23.27
CA GLU A 127 2.33 -1.87 23.92
C GLU A 127 3.44 -2.21 22.93
N CYS A 128 3.17 -3.05 21.93
CA CYS A 128 4.11 -3.30 20.83
C CYS A 128 4.47 -2.00 20.10
N LEU A 129 3.47 -1.14 19.84
CA LEU A 129 3.72 0.17 19.25
C LEU A 129 4.61 1.04 20.16
N ASN A 130 4.30 1.15 21.45
CA ASN A 130 5.12 1.93 22.39
C ASN A 130 6.57 1.44 22.46
N GLN A 131 6.78 0.12 22.45
CA GLN A 131 8.11 -0.47 22.47
C GLN A 131 8.87 -0.23 21.16
N ASN A 132 8.19 -0.29 20.01
CA ASN A 132 8.79 0.04 18.72
C ASN A 132 9.10 1.54 18.59
N VAL A 133 8.26 2.41 19.15
CA VAL A 133 8.53 3.86 19.24
C VAL A 133 9.73 4.15 20.13
N LYS A 134 9.84 3.48 21.28
CA LYS A 134 10.99 3.61 22.19
C LYS A 134 12.31 3.17 21.53
N LYS A 135 12.24 2.25 20.56
CA LYS A 135 13.39 1.78 19.77
C LYS A 135 13.70 2.65 18.55
N GLY A 136 12.90 3.67 18.26
CA GLY A 136 13.04 4.50 17.05
C GLY A 136 12.53 3.83 15.78
N TYR A 137 11.89 2.65 15.85
CA TYR A 137 11.41 1.90 14.68
C TYR A 137 10.06 2.39 14.15
N CYS A 138 9.25 2.99 15.02
CA CYS A 138 7.97 3.58 14.64
C CYS A 138 7.88 4.99 15.21
N GLU A 139 7.19 5.87 14.52
CA GLU A 139 6.92 7.21 15.02
C GLU A 139 5.43 7.48 15.03
N LYS A 140 4.94 8.03 16.14
CA LYS A 140 3.52 8.34 16.32
C LYS A 140 3.24 9.75 15.84
N GLU A 141 2.24 9.85 14.98
CA GLU A 141 1.68 11.10 14.48
C GLU A 141 0.22 11.20 14.94
N GLY A 142 0.00 11.79 16.12
CA GLY A 142 -1.31 11.89 16.74
C GLY A 142 -1.95 10.53 17.03
N ASN A 143 -3.03 10.20 16.31
CA ASN A 143 -3.75 8.92 16.42
C ASN A 143 -3.28 7.86 15.40
N GLN A 144 -2.28 8.18 14.60
CA GLN A 144 -1.68 7.31 13.59
C GLN A 144 -0.19 7.15 13.88
N PHE A 145 0.47 6.23 13.19
CA PHE A 145 1.90 6.05 13.25
C PHE A 145 2.41 5.60 11.88
N TYR A 146 3.72 5.75 11.66
CA TYR A 146 4.42 5.25 10.48
C TYR A 146 5.68 4.51 10.89
N VAL A 147 6.23 3.68 10.01
CA VAL A 147 7.49 2.98 10.26
C VAL A 147 8.64 3.84 9.75
N THR A 148 9.63 4.09 10.61
CA THR A 148 10.82 4.86 10.25
C THR A 148 11.77 4.02 9.39
N GLU A 149 12.76 4.68 8.78
CA GLU A 149 13.83 3.99 8.06
C GLU A 149 14.58 2.99 8.93
N GLU A 150 14.78 3.30 10.23
CA GLU A 150 15.42 2.36 11.17
C GLU A 150 14.61 1.09 11.37
N GLY A 151 13.27 1.22 11.46
CA GLY A 151 12.37 0.07 11.55
C GLY A 151 12.46 -0.82 10.30
N LYS A 152 12.51 -0.20 9.11
CA LYS A 152 12.67 -0.90 7.83
C LYS A 152 14.05 -1.58 7.73
N ARG A 153 15.11 -0.88 8.11
CA ARG A 153 16.48 -1.41 8.15
C ARG A 153 16.63 -2.58 9.13
N SER A 154 15.94 -2.53 10.28
CA SER A 154 15.93 -3.65 11.24
C SER A 154 15.31 -4.94 10.66
N LEU A 155 14.43 -4.80 9.67
CA LEU A 155 13.85 -5.90 8.90
C LEU A 155 14.64 -6.25 7.64
N GLY A 156 15.80 -5.61 7.42
CA GLY A 156 16.63 -5.81 6.23
C GLY A 156 15.97 -5.31 4.95
N ILE A 157 15.26 -4.18 5.03
CA ILE A 157 14.68 -3.46 3.90
C ILE A 157 15.53 -2.20 3.75
N ASN A 158 16.18 -2.05 2.60
CA ASN A 158 17.18 -1.03 2.32
C ASN A 158 16.91 -0.40 0.96
#